data_AF-A0A8D9LZ00-F1
#
_entry.id   AF-A0A8D9LZ00-F1
#
_cell.length_a   1.000
_cell.length_b   1.000
_cell.length_c   1.000
_cell.angle_alpha   90.00
_cell.angle_beta   90.00
_cell.angle_gamma   90.00
#
_symmetry.space_group_name_H-M   'P 1'
#
loop_
_entity.id
_entity.type
_entity.pdbx_description
1 polymer ?
#
loop_
_entity_poly.entity_id
_entity_poly.type
_entity_poly.pdbx_seq_one_letter_code
_entity_poly.pdbx_strand_id
1 'polypeptide(L)'
;YGAGHVDPIAALNPGLVYELDKADHITFLCGLNYTSKILRLITGEAVTCTGNTLPRNLNYPSMSAKLSGTNSSFTVTFNRTVTNVGIPNSTYKSMIVLNQGSKLNVEVTPNVLSMKSVKEKQSFTVTVSGSNIDPKLPSSASLIWSDGIHKVRSPIVVYTYIPDSI
;
A
#
# COMPACT_ATOMS: atom_id res chain seq x y z
N TYR A 1 8.81 11.35 6.16
CA TYR A 1 7.60 11.97 6.74
C TYR A 1 6.30 11.22 6.39
N GLY A 2 6.35 9.92 6.07
CA GLY A 2 5.13 9.18 5.71
C GLY A 2 4.43 9.76 4.47
N ALA A 3 3.12 10.00 4.59
CA ALA A 3 2.29 10.52 3.50
C ALA A 3 2.50 12.02 3.19
N GLY A 4 3.01 12.81 4.14
CA GLY A 4 3.17 14.25 3.99
C GLY A 4 2.64 15.02 5.19
N HIS A 5 2.62 16.35 5.06
CA HIS A 5 1.90 17.21 5.99
C HIS A 5 0.39 17.09 5.76
N VAL A 6 -0.40 17.25 6.81
CA VAL A 6 -1.86 17.13 6.72
C VAL A 6 -2.45 18.25 5.85
N ASP A 7 -3.39 17.89 4.98
CA ASP A 7 -4.29 18.81 4.30
C ASP A 7 -5.73 18.52 4.78
N PRO A 8 -6.24 19.27 5.77
CA PRO A 8 -7.56 19.02 6.33
C PRO A 8 -8.70 19.22 5.33
N ILE A 9 -8.55 20.16 4.39
CA ILE A 9 -9.61 20.49 3.43
C ILE A 9 -9.75 19.36 2.40
N ALA A 10 -8.64 18.86 1.87
CA ALA A 10 -8.65 17.71 0.97
C ALA A 10 -9.12 16.43 1.68
N ALA A 11 -8.82 16.26 2.97
CA ALA A 11 -9.20 15.08 3.75
C ALA A 11 -10.71 14.93 3.97
N LEU A 12 -11.49 16.02 3.93
CA LEU A 12 -12.95 15.98 4.06
C LEU A 12 -13.63 15.26 2.89
N ASN A 13 -13.07 15.38 1.68
CA ASN A 13 -13.59 14.78 0.47
C ASN A 13 -12.45 14.13 -0.33
N PRO A 14 -11.97 12.94 0.08
CA PRO A 14 -10.77 12.34 -0.50
C PRO A 14 -11.02 11.65 -1.86
N GLY A 15 -12.28 11.43 -2.24
CA GLY A 15 -12.66 10.68 -3.44
C GLY A 15 -12.58 9.16 -3.26
N LEU A 16 -11.40 8.62 -2.94
CA LEU A 16 -11.19 7.19 -2.65
C LEU A 16 -10.59 6.99 -1.25
N VAL A 17 -10.96 5.88 -0.61
CA VAL A 17 -10.39 5.45 0.68
C VAL A 17 -9.96 4.00 0.64
N TYR A 18 -8.96 3.67 1.45
CA TYR A 18 -8.53 2.29 1.70
C TYR A 18 -9.18 1.82 3.00
N GLU A 19 -10.23 1.02 2.87
CA GLU A 19 -10.95 0.48 4.03
C GLU A 19 -10.24 -0.77 4.58
N LEU A 20 -10.26 -0.89 5.89
CA LEU A 20 -9.72 -2.01 6.66
C LEU A 20 -10.66 -2.32 7.82
N ASP A 21 -10.79 -3.60 8.16
CA ASP A 21 -11.52 -4.05 9.34
C ASP A 21 -10.68 -4.92 10.29
N LYS A 22 -11.32 -5.42 11.36
CA LYS A 22 -10.66 -6.28 12.34
C LYS A 22 -10.08 -7.55 11.70
N ALA A 23 -10.79 -8.15 10.75
CA ALA A 23 -10.36 -9.38 10.09
C ALA A 23 -9.14 -9.15 9.20
N ASP A 24 -9.03 -7.98 8.55
CA ASP A 24 -7.83 -7.60 7.81
C ASP A 24 -6.60 -7.50 8.72
N HIS A 25 -6.76 -6.91 9.91
CA HIS A 25 -5.69 -6.83 10.91
C HIS A 25 -5.28 -8.20 11.45
N ILE A 26 -6.24 -9.08 11.70
CA ILE A 26 -5.97 -10.47 12.10
C ILE A 26 -5.18 -11.19 11.01
N THR A 27 -5.60 -11.05 9.76
CA THR A 27 -4.93 -11.61 8.58
C THR A 27 -3.49 -11.10 8.47
N PHE A 28 -3.27 -9.80 8.69
CA PHE A 28 -1.93 -9.23 8.74
C PHE A 28 -1.04 -9.84 9.83
N LEU A 29 -1.55 -9.97 11.06
CA LEU A 29 -0.81 -10.59 12.17
C LEU A 29 -0.51 -12.07 11.89
N CYS A 30 -1.43 -12.79 11.26
CA CYS A 30 -1.21 -14.15 10.78
C CYS A 30 -0.04 -14.22 9.77
N GLY A 31 0.01 -13.29 8.81
CA GLY A 31 1.12 -13.19 7.85
C GLY A 31 2.48 -12.87 8.51
N LEU A 32 2.48 -12.33 9.72
CA LEU A 32 3.69 -12.09 10.53
C LEU A 32 4.09 -13.33 11.37
N ASN A 33 3.41 -14.46 11.22
CA ASN A 33 3.63 -15.70 11.96
C ASN A 33 3.42 -15.56 13.48
N TYR A 34 2.46 -14.72 13.91
CA TYR A 34 2.08 -14.64 15.31
C TYR A 34 1.42 -15.94 15.76
N THR A 35 1.79 -16.45 16.95
CA THR A 35 1.21 -17.67 17.49
C THR A 35 -0.24 -17.45 17.95
N SER A 36 -1.07 -18.50 17.94
CA SER A 36 -2.46 -18.43 18.41
C SER A 36 -2.60 -17.90 19.84
N LYS A 37 -1.60 -18.14 20.71
CA LYS A 37 -1.56 -17.61 22.07
C LYS A 37 -1.44 -16.08 22.08
N ILE A 38 -0.55 -15.53 21.25
CA ILE A 38 -0.34 -14.08 21.13
C ILE A 38 -1.55 -13.44 20.43
N LEU A 39 -2.05 -14.05 19.36
CA LEU A 39 -3.25 -13.57 18.66
C LEU A 39 -4.45 -13.47 19.60
N ARG A 40 -4.68 -14.47 20.47
CA ARG A 40 -5.76 -14.40 21.46
C ARG A 40 -5.58 -13.25 22.45
N LEU A 41 -4.35 -12.95 22.86
CA LEU A 41 -4.06 -11.83 23.74
C LEU A 41 -4.35 -10.47 23.07
N ILE A 42 -4.01 -10.32 21.79
CA ILE A 42 -4.19 -9.08 21.03
C ILE A 42 -5.66 -8.88 20.63
N THR A 43 -6.32 -9.93 20.15
CA THR A 43 -7.64 -9.87 19.51
C THR A 43 -8.80 -10.10 20.48
N GLY A 44 -8.51 -10.68 21.65
CA GLY A 44 -9.50 -11.10 22.64
C GLY A 44 -10.26 -12.39 22.30
N GLU A 45 -9.98 -13.03 21.16
CA GLU A 45 -10.71 -14.21 20.70
C GLU A 45 -9.79 -15.34 20.19
N ALA A 46 -10.33 -16.55 20.09
CA ALA A 46 -9.57 -17.66 19.53
C ALA A 46 -9.48 -17.51 18.01
N VAL A 47 -8.28 -17.25 17.51
CA VAL A 47 -8.00 -17.09 16.07
C VAL A 47 -7.21 -18.29 15.55
N THR A 48 -7.68 -18.84 14.44
CA THR A 48 -6.95 -19.80 13.62
C THR A 48 -6.56 -19.13 12.31
N CYS A 49 -5.26 -19.00 12.05
CA CYS A 49 -4.77 -18.45 10.79
C CYS A 49 -5.02 -19.43 9.66
N THR A 50 -5.84 -19.04 8.67
CA THR A 50 -6.10 -19.82 7.47
C THR A 50 -5.47 -19.15 6.26
N GLY A 51 -4.59 -19.87 5.57
CA GLY A 51 -3.94 -19.41 4.33
C GLY A 51 -2.64 -18.63 4.55
N ASN A 52 -1.91 -18.45 3.46
CA ASN A 52 -0.66 -17.69 3.42
C ASN A 52 -0.95 -16.29 2.87
N THR A 53 -0.95 -15.29 3.75
CA THR A 53 -1.03 -13.88 3.37
C THR A 53 0.30 -13.20 3.62
N LEU A 54 0.66 -12.28 2.73
CA LEU A 54 1.85 -11.47 2.91
C LEU A 54 1.47 -10.21 3.70
N PRO A 55 2.17 -9.88 4.81
CA PRO A 55 1.87 -8.69 5.61
C PRO A 55 1.79 -7.39 4.80
N ARG A 56 2.58 -7.27 3.74
CA ARG A 56 2.57 -6.11 2.82
C ARG A 56 1.26 -5.90 2.04
N ASN A 57 0.37 -6.90 2.03
CA ASN A 57 -0.94 -6.87 1.37
C ASN A 57 -2.08 -6.39 2.30
N LEU A 58 -1.79 -5.98 3.54
CA LEU A 58 -2.75 -5.16 4.30
C LEU A 58 -3.17 -3.98 3.42
N ASN A 59 -4.47 -3.72 3.33
CA ASN A 59 -5.06 -2.67 2.50
C ASN A 59 -4.80 -1.25 3.05
N TYR A 60 -3.52 -0.91 3.24
CA TYR A 60 -3.06 0.32 3.86
C TYR A 60 -2.74 1.39 2.79
N PRO A 61 -2.96 2.70 3.04
CA PRO A 61 -2.73 3.79 2.08
C PRO A 61 -1.24 4.09 1.80
N SER A 62 -0.34 3.19 2.18
CA SER A 62 1.07 3.22 1.81
C SER A 62 1.57 1.81 1.52
N MET A 63 2.65 1.71 0.76
CA MET A 63 3.24 0.45 0.34
C MET A 63 4.72 0.43 0.72
N SER A 64 5.12 -0.56 1.51
CA SER A 64 6.51 -0.72 1.92
C SER A 64 6.95 -2.18 1.84
N ALA A 65 8.19 -2.41 1.40
CA ALA A 65 8.78 -3.74 1.38
C ALA A 65 10.27 -3.72 1.69
N LYS A 66 10.65 -4.60 2.62
CA LYS A 66 12.05 -4.97 2.84
C LYS A 66 12.48 -5.95 1.76
N LEU A 67 13.61 -5.68 1.12
CA LEU A 67 14.24 -6.55 0.14
C LEU A 67 15.29 -7.45 0.82
N SER A 68 15.43 -8.68 0.32
CA SER A 68 16.34 -9.67 0.90
C SER A 68 17.83 -9.41 0.59
N GLY A 69 18.16 -8.55 -0.37
CA GLY A 69 19.54 -8.26 -0.77
C GLY A 69 19.66 -7.03 -1.68
N THR A 70 20.87 -6.52 -1.82
CA THR A 70 21.18 -5.24 -2.49
C THR A 70 21.63 -5.39 -3.94
N ASN A 71 22.22 -6.55 -4.27
CA ASN A 71 22.92 -6.79 -5.53
C ASN A 71 22.13 -7.68 -6.51
N SER A 72 20.86 -7.96 -6.23
CA SER A 72 19.98 -8.73 -7.10
C SER A 72 18.86 -7.85 -7.64
N SER A 73 18.34 -8.21 -8.82
CA SER A 73 17.04 -7.71 -9.25
C SER A 73 15.98 -8.14 -8.25
N PHE A 74 14.93 -7.33 -8.10
CA PHE A 74 13.79 -7.64 -7.27
C PHE A 74 12.50 -7.30 -7.99
N THR A 75 11.43 -7.97 -7.56
CA THR A 75 10.06 -7.63 -7.93
C THR A 75 9.19 -7.86 -6.71
N VAL A 76 8.41 -6.85 -6.34
CA VAL A 76 7.49 -6.88 -5.22
C VAL A 76 6.13 -6.42 -5.69
N THR A 77 5.09 -7.16 -5.30
CA THR A 77 3.70 -6.82 -5.57
C THR A 77 2.99 -6.40 -4.29
N PHE A 78 2.08 -5.45 -4.44
CA PHE A 78 1.15 -4.98 -3.42
C PHE A 78 -0.26 -5.05 -3.98
N ASN A 79 -1.14 -5.77 -3.28
CA ASN A 79 -2.56 -5.78 -3.62
C ASN A 79 -3.29 -4.73 -2.78
N ARG A 80 -4.13 -3.92 -3.42
CA ARG A 80 -4.90 -2.88 -2.77
C ARG A 80 -6.32 -2.86 -3.30
N THR A 81 -7.23 -2.42 -2.45
CA THR A 81 -8.64 -2.19 -2.77
C THR A 81 -9.03 -0.80 -2.29
N VAL A 82 -9.62 -0.01 -3.17
CA VAL A 82 -10.12 1.31 -2.84
C VAL A 82 -11.64 1.32 -2.94
N THR A 83 -12.26 2.03 -2.01
CA THR A 83 -13.71 2.27 -1.96
C THR A 83 -13.98 3.71 -2.41
N ASN A 84 -14.94 3.89 -3.31
CA ASN A 84 -15.39 5.22 -3.72
C ASN A 84 -16.24 5.86 -2.63
N VAL A 85 -15.80 7.02 -2.12
CA VAL A 85 -16.57 7.86 -1.18
C VAL A 85 -16.88 9.23 -1.79
N GLY A 86 -16.46 9.46 -3.03
CA GLY A 86 -16.79 10.66 -3.79
C GLY A 86 -18.04 10.49 -4.64
N ILE A 87 -18.06 11.20 -5.77
CA ILE A 87 -19.19 11.24 -6.70
C ILE A 87 -19.28 9.90 -7.48
N PRO A 88 -20.48 9.39 -7.80
CA PRO A 88 -20.63 8.25 -8.71
C PRO A 88 -20.20 8.58 -10.15
N ASN A 89 -19.94 7.56 -10.95
CA ASN A 89 -19.46 7.68 -12.34
C ASN A 89 -18.13 8.44 -12.48
N SER A 90 -17.23 8.27 -11.52
CA SER A 90 -15.87 8.85 -11.56
C SER A 90 -14.86 7.86 -12.12
N THR A 91 -13.97 8.33 -12.99
CA THR A 91 -12.86 7.54 -13.53
C THR A 91 -11.54 8.07 -13.01
N TYR A 92 -10.79 7.24 -12.29
CA TYR A 92 -9.47 7.56 -11.79
C TYR A 92 -8.40 6.93 -12.68
N LYS A 93 -7.35 7.69 -13.00
CA LYS A 93 -6.16 7.20 -13.70
C LYS A 93 -4.97 7.17 -12.76
N SER A 94 -4.17 6.11 -12.83
CA SER A 94 -2.96 5.97 -12.02
C SER A 94 -1.83 6.81 -12.61
N MET A 95 -1.11 7.53 -11.76
CA MET A 95 0.10 8.26 -12.09
C MET A 95 1.22 7.85 -11.12
N ILE A 96 2.41 7.59 -11.66
CA ILE A 96 3.60 7.27 -10.87
C ILE A 96 4.51 8.49 -10.82
N VAL A 97 4.94 8.86 -9.61
CA VAL A 97 5.95 9.89 -9.37
C VAL A 97 7.16 9.22 -8.71
N LEU A 98 8.29 9.21 -9.42
CA LEU A 98 9.56 8.74 -8.87
C LEU A 98 10.22 9.89 -8.09
N ASN A 99 10.73 9.59 -6.89
CA ASN A 99 11.50 10.57 -6.14
C ASN A 99 12.93 10.67 -6.71
N GLN A 100 13.60 11.81 -6.48
CA GLN A 100 14.93 12.07 -7.04
C GLN A 100 15.93 10.94 -6.73
N GLY A 101 16.63 10.47 -7.76
CA GLY A 101 17.61 9.38 -7.66
C GLY A 101 17.02 7.97 -7.63
N SER A 102 15.69 7.83 -7.57
CA SER A 102 15.01 6.53 -7.59
C SER A 102 15.09 5.91 -9.00
N LYS A 103 15.53 4.65 -9.08
CA LYS A 103 15.58 3.83 -10.31
C LYS A 103 14.51 2.75 -10.34
N LEU A 104 13.45 2.93 -9.56
CA LEU A 104 12.35 1.96 -9.48
C LEU A 104 11.53 2.00 -10.77
N ASN A 105 11.16 0.82 -11.26
CA ASN A 105 10.05 0.67 -12.18
C ASN A 105 8.79 0.35 -11.35
N VAL A 106 7.69 1.05 -11.61
CA VAL A 106 6.42 0.86 -10.90
C VAL A 106 5.30 0.78 -11.92
N GLU A 107 4.58 -0.33 -11.89
CA GLU A 107 3.46 -0.63 -12.79
C GLU A 107 2.19 -0.87 -11.95
N VAL A 108 1.04 -0.45 -12.49
CA VAL A 108 -0.25 -0.55 -11.80
C VAL A 108 -1.26 -1.22 -12.73
N THR A 109 -1.90 -2.28 -12.25
CA THR A 109 -2.86 -3.07 -13.01
C THR A 109 -4.16 -3.30 -12.21
N PRO A 110 -5.33 -2.85 -12.72
CA PRO A 110 -5.49 -1.95 -13.86
C PRO A 110 -4.93 -0.55 -13.57
N ASN A 111 -4.57 0.21 -14.60
CA ASN A 111 -4.10 1.60 -14.49
C ASN A 111 -5.24 2.63 -14.53
N VAL A 112 -6.49 2.16 -14.64
CA VAL A 112 -7.72 2.96 -14.65
C VAL A 112 -8.76 2.27 -13.77
N LEU A 113 -9.43 3.03 -12.90
CA LEU A 113 -10.54 2.56 -12.06
C LEU A 113 -11.80 3.37 -12.40
N SER A 114 -12.85 2.69 -12.84
CA SER A 114 -14.11 3.32 -13.24
C SER A 114 -15.20 3.04 -12.21
N MET A 115 -15.37 3.95 -11.25
CA MET A 115 -16.30 3.82 -10.13
C MET A 115 -17.70 4.29 -10.55
N LYS A 116 -18.64 3.36 -10.74
CA LYS A 116 -20.02 3.63 -11.17
C LYS A 116 -20.88 4.14 -10.03
N SER A 117 -20.63 3.70 -8.80
CA SER A 117 -21.46 4.03 -7.64
C SER A 117 -20.63 4.43 -6.41
N VAL A 118 -21.28 5.10 -5.46
CA VAL A 118 -20.71 5.35 -4.12
C VAL A 118 -20.63 4.02 -3.37
N LYS A 119 -19.57 3.81 -2.61
CA LYS A 119 -19.20 2.56 -1.92
C LYS A 119 -18.78 1.41 -2.84
N GLU A 120 -18.68 1.64 -4.14
CA GLU A 120 -18.08 0.67 -5.04
C GLU A 120 -16.61 0.44 -4.65
N LYS A 121 -16.20 -0.83 -4.65
CA LYS A 121 -14.84 -1.26 -4.37
C LYS A 121 -14.19 -1.74 -5.65
N GLN A 122 -12.97 -1.28 -5.92
CA GLN A 122 -12.15 -1.86 -6.98
C GLN A 122 -10.74 -2.16 -6.47
N SER A 123 -10.22 -3.30 -6.90
CA SER A 123 -8.88 -3.77 -6.55
C SER A 123 -7.91 -3.50 -7.68
N PHE A 124 -6.67 -3.23 -7.30
CA PHE A 124 -5.54 -3.10 -8.22
C PHE A 124 -4.28 -3.68 -7.59
N THR A 125 -3.33 -4.01 -8.46
CA THR A 125 -2.01 -4.50 -8.09
C THR A 125 -0.97 -3.47 -8.46
N VAL A 126 -0.06 -3.18 -7.54
CA VAL A 126 1.14 -2.37 -7.79
C VAL A 126 2.35 -3.30 -7.82
N THR A 127 3.04 -3.33 -8.95
CA THR A 127 4.28 -4.10 -9.13
C THR A 127 5.45 -3.13 -9.13
N VAL A 128 6.38 -3.32 -8.20
CA VAL A 128 7.61 -2.54 -8.06
C VAL A 128 8.79 -3.43 -8.40
N SER A 129 9.60 -3.04 -9.36
CA SER A 129 10.81 -3.76 -9.74
C SER A 129 12.01 -2.82 -9.86
N GLY A 130 13.20 -3.39 -9.77
CA GLY A 130 14.45 -2.65 -9.83
C GLY A 130 15.65 -3.55 -9.55
N SER A 131 16.83 -2.94 -9.52
CA SER A 131 18.10 -3.59 -9.20
C SER A 131 19.07 -2.58 -8.58
N ASN A 132 20.08 -3.08 -7.86
CA ASN A 132 21.20 -2.29 -7.35
C ASN A 132 20.75 -1.04 -6.56
N ILE A 133 19.78 -1.19 -5.66
CA ILE A 133 19.36 -0.07 -4.80
C ILE A 133 20.40 0.16 -3.70
N ASP A 134 20.53 1.42 -3.27
CA ASP A 134 21.47 1.80 -2.23
C ASP A 134 21.18 1.02 -0.93
N PRO A 135 22.15 0.26 -0.38
CA PRO A 135 21.96 -0.48 0.86
C PRO A 135 21.59 0.38 2.07
N LYS A 136 22.03 1.65 2.06
CA LYS A 136 21.93 2.59 3.19
C LYS A 136 20.73 3.53 3.08
N LEU A 137 20.16 3.69 1.88
CA LEU A 137 19.08 4.65 1.62
C LEU A 137 17.85 3.97 1.02
N PRO A 138 16.64 4.26 1.52
CA PRO A 138 15.42 3.74 0.92
C PRO A 138 15.20 4.35 -0.48
N SER A 139 14.77 3.52 -1.42
CA SER A 139 14.25 3.99 -2.71
C SER A 139 12.76 4.21 -2.61
N SER A 140 12.25 5.30 -3.19
CA SER A 140 10.85 5.69 -3.02
C SER A 140 10.21 6.21 -4.29
N ALA A 141 8.89 6.04 -4.35
CA ALA A 141 8.00 6.51 -5.40
C ALA A 141 6.63 6.85 -4.79
N SER A 142 5.70 7.35 -5.60
CA SER A 142 4.31 7.56 -5.19
C SER A 142 3.36 7.13 -6.30
N LEU A 143 2.30 6.42 -5.92
CA LEU A 143 1.13 6.22 -6.75
C LEU A 143 0.13 7.33 -6.45
N ILE A 144 -0.42 7.96 -7.48
CA ILE A 144 -1.52 8.92 -7.38
C ILE A 144 -2.66 8.41 -8.24
N TRP A 145 -3.84 8.21 -7.65
CA TRP A 145 -5.09 8.10 -8.40
C TRP A 145 -5.71 9.48 -8.57
N SER A 146 -6.00 9.87 -9.81
CA SER A 146 -6.57 11.18 -10.12
C SER A 146 -7.76 11.05 -11.06
N ASP A 147 -8.88 11.69 -10.70
CA ASP A 147 -10.06 11.91 -11.56
C ASP A 147 -10.09 13.33 -12.16
N GLY A 148 -9.07 14.14 -11.88
CA GLY A 148 -8.96 15.54 -12.28
C GLY A 148 -9.35 16.53 -11.17
N ILE A 149 -10.08 16.07 -10.15
CA ILE A 149 -10.51 16.85 -8.99
C ILE A 149 -9.76 16.36 -7.74
N HIS A 150 -9.87 15.07 -7.45
CA HIS A 150 -9.24 14.40 -6.33
C HIS A 150 -7.85 13.87 -6.70
N LYS A 151 -6.94 13.86 -5.72
CA LYS A 151 -5.61 13.26 -5.84
C LYS A 151 -5.34 12.35 -4.65
N VAL A 152 -5.52 11.06 -4.85
CA VAL A 152 -5.36 10.05 -3.80
C VAL A 152 -3.94 9.50 -3.90
N ARG A 153 -3.04 10.03 -3.06
CA ARG A 153 -1.61 9.71 -3.08
C ARG A 153 -1.25 8.62 -2.07
N SER A 154 -0.55 7.59 -2.54
CA SER A 154 0.04 6.53 -1.73
C SER A 154 1.56 6.48 -1.90
N PRO A 155 2.37 6.71 -0.85
CA PRO A 155 3.82 6.51 -0.89
C PRO A 155 4.19 5.04 -1.08
N ILE A 156 5.24 4.80 -1.86
CA ILE A 156 5.85 3.50 -2.11
C ILE A 156 7.31 3.57 -1.66
N VAL A 157 7.75 2.63 -0.83
CA VAL A 157 9.13 2.58 -0.31
C VAL A 157 9.67 1.16 -0.36
N VAL A 158 10.86 0.97 -0.93
CA VAL A 158 11.62 -0.28 -0.84
C VAL A 158 12.97 -0.02 -0.19
N TYR A 159 13.41 -0.94 0.66
CA TYR A 159 14.63 -0.79 1.46
C TYR A 159 15.25 -2.15 1.77
N THR A 160 16.55 -2.20 2.02
CA THR A 160 17.30 -3.43 2.34
C THR A 160 17.68 -3.51 3.81
N TYR A 161 18.06 -2.37 4.42
CA TYR A 161 18.48 -2.28 5.82
C TYR A 161 17.54 -1.35 6.59
N ILE A 162 17.29 -1.68 7.85
CA ILE A 162 16.70 -0.77 8.82
C ILE A 162 17.89 -0.33 9.66
N PRO A 163 18.31 0.95 9.66
CA PRO A 163 19.29 1.42 10.62
C PRO A 163 18.83 1.02 12.01
N ASP A 164 19.69 0.31 12.74
CA ASP A 164 19.47 0.09 14.16
C ASP A 164 19.12 1.44 14.79
N SER A 165 17.96 1.48 15.44
CA SER A 165 17.45 2.70 16.05
C SER A 165 18.48 3.20 17.05
N ILE A 166 18.78 4.50 16.98
CA ILE A 166 19.46 5.24 18.05
C ILE A 166 18.63 5.12 19.34
#